data_AF-A0A3B8UAJ3-F1
#
_entry.id   AF-A0A3B8UAJ3-F1
#
_cell.length_a   1.000
_cell.length_b   1.000
_cell.length_c   1.000
_cell.angle_alpha   90.00
_cell.angle_beta   90.00
_cell.angle_gamma   90.00
#
_symmetry.space_group_name_H-M   'P 1'
#
loop_
_entity.id
_entity.type
_entity.pdbx_description
1 polymer ?
#
loop_
_entity_poly.entity_id
_entity_poly.type
_entity_poly.pdbx_seq_one_letter_code
_entity_poly.pdbx_strand_id
1 'polypeptide(L)' 'VDLHLGDDEPDGLAAVDRLRAQGVRRIALVTADTRDGLKEKAAAAGAVLLPKPVKPAALKAFLRS' A
#
# COMPACT_ATOMS: atom_id res chain seq x y z
N VAL A 1 0.77 2.30 -4.54
CA VAL A 1 -0.58 2.89 -4.56
C VAL A 1 -0.72 3.74 -3.32
N ASP A 2 -1.29 4.94 -3.43
CA ASP A 2 -1.63 5.75 -2.25
C ASP A 2 -2.88 5.19 -1.58
N LEU A 3 -2.97 5.20 -0.25
CA LEU A 3 -4.18 4.77 0.45
C LEU A 3 -5.35 5.70 0.14
N HIS A 4 -5.09 7.00 0.12
CA HIS A 4 -6.13 7.99 -0.19
C HIS A 4 -5.99 8.37 -1.66
N LEU A 5 -6.78 7.73 -2.53
CA LEU A 5 -6.82 8.04 -3.96
C LEU A 5 -7.67 9.29 -4.29
N GLY A 6 -8.12 10.03 -3.28
CA GLY A 6 -9.03 11.16 -3.41
C GLY A 6 -10.34 10.88 -2.67
N ASP A 7 -11.16 11.90 -2.44
CA ASP A 7 -12.40 11.78 -1.65
C ASP A 7 -13.46 10.89 -2.34
N ASP A 8 -13.38 10.72 -3.67
CA ASP A 8 -14.37 10.01 -4.49
C ASP A 8 -13.85 8.74 -5.20
N GLU A 9 -12.58 8.35 -4.98
CA GLU A 9 -11.99 7.16 -5.62
C GLU A 9 -11.98 5.94 -4.69
N PRO A 10 -12.04 4.71 -5.24
CA PRO A 10 -11.98 3.50 -4.42
C PRO A 10 -10.68 3.51 -3.59
N ASP A 11 -10.82 3.28 -2.28
CA ASP A 11 -9.72 3.19 -1.30
C ASP A 11 -8.50 2.47 -1.90
N GLY A 12 -7.29 2.95 -1.64
CA GLY A 12 -6.05 2.35 -2.12
C GLY A 12 -5.93 0.85 -1.82
N LEU A 13 -6.66 0.33 -0.82
CA LEU A 13 -6.86 -1.11 -0.60
C LEU A 13 -7.61 -1.82 -1.74
N ALA A 14 -8.72 -1.26 -2.24
CA ALA A 14 -9.45 -1.83 -3.36
C ALA A 14 -8.62 -1.80 -4.67
N ALA A 15 -7.75 -0.80 -4.81
CA ALA A 15 -6.77 -0.77 -5.90
C ALA A 15 -5.69 -1.86 -5.76
N VAL A 16 -5.24 -2.19 -4.54
CA VAL A 16 -4.35 -3.33 -4.28
C VAL A 16 -5.00 -4.63 -4.76
N ASP A 17 -6.26 -4.88 -4.38
CA ASP A 17 -6.98 -6.11 -4.76
C ASP A 17 -7.12 -6.24 -6.28
N ARG A 18 -7.43 -5.14 -6.97
CA ARG A 18 -7.47 -5.11 -8.45
C ARG A 18 -6.12 -5.43 -9.08
N LEU A 19 -5.05 -4.81 -8.60
CA LEU A 19 -3.70 -5.07 -9.10
C LEU A 19 -3.27 -6.52 -8.82
N ARG A 20 -3.66 -7.08 -7.68
CA ARG A 20 -3.44 -8.50 -7.35
C ARG A 20 -4.17 -9.42 -8.33
N ALA A 21 -5.43 -9.14 -8.62
CA ALA A 21 -6.20 -9.90 -9.62
C ALA A 21 -5.58 -9.84 -11.02
N GLN A 22 -4.86 -8.77 -11.34
CA GLN A 22 -4.09 -8.61 -12.57
C GLN A 22 -2.70 -9.29 -12.55
N GLY A 23 -2.34 -9.97 -11.46
CA GLY A 23 -1.07 -10.69 -11.31
C GLY A 23 0.10 -9.83 -10.83
N VAL A 24 -0.14 -8.60 -10.37
CA VAL A 24 0.91 -7.76 -9.79
C VAL A 24 1.33 -8.34 -8.43
N ARG A 25 2.59 -8.79 -8.35
CA ARG A 25 3.09 -9.51 -7.16
C ARG A 25 3.64 -8.61 -6.06
N ARG A 26 4.09 -7.41 -6.41
CA ARG A 26 4.73 -6.45 -5.50
C ARG A 26 3.93 -5.16 -5.49
N ILE A 27 3.19 -4.95 -4.41
CA ILE A 27 2.37 -3.76 -4.25
C ILE A 27 2.72 -3.14 -2.91
N ALA A 28 3.07 -1.85 -2.93
CA ALA A 28 3.24 -1.06 -1.74
C ALA A 28 2.08 -0.07 -1.61
N LEU A 29 1.50 0.00 -0.42
CA LEU A 29 0.47 0.96 -0.05
C LEU A 29 1.11 2.09 0.73
N VAL A 30 1.04 3.30 0.20
CA VAL A 30 1.65 4.48 0.80
C VAL A 30 0.56 5.24 1.55
N THR A 31 0.75 5.51 2.84
CA THR A 31 -0.28 6.16 3.67
C THR A 31 0.32 7.27 4.53
N ALA A 32 -0.40 8.38 4.74
CA ALA A 32 -0.06 9.35 5.79
C ALA A 32 -0.61 8.94 7.17
N ASP A 33 -1.41 7.87 7.19
CA ASP A 33 -2.24 7.49 8.30
C ASP A 33 -1.53 6.49 9.22
N THR A 34 -1.52 6.78 10.51
CA THR A 34 -0.95 5.92 11.55
C THR A 34 -2.00 5.12 12.32
N ARG A 35 -3.25 5.05 11.83
CA ARG A 35 -4.30 4.24 12.44
C ARG A 35 -3.84 2.79 12.62
N ASP A 36 -3.85 2.33 13.87
CA ASP A 36 -3.66 0.93 14.23
C ASP A 36 -4.75 0.09 13.55
N GLY A 37 -4.34 -0.93 12.80
CA GLY A 37 -5.22 -1.78 11.97
C GLY A 37 -5.01 -1.64 10.46
N LEU A 38 -4.43 -0.55 9.98
CA LEU A 38 -4.15 -0.40 8.55
C LEU A 38 -3.04 -1.36 8.06
N LYS A 39 -2.09 -1.65 8.94
CA LYS A 39 -1.01 -2.61 8.67
C LYS A 39 -1.53 -4.02 8.49
N GLU A 40 -2.48 -4.46 9.32
CA GLU A 40 -3.13 -5.77 9.17
C GLU A 40 -3.97 -5.83 7.90
N LYS A 41 -4.73 -4.78 7.57
CA LYS A 41 -5.51 -4.70 6.32
C LYS A 41 -4.62 -4.76 5.09
N ALA A 42 -3.53 -3.99 5.06
CA ALA A 42 -2.57 -4.01 3.97
C ALA A 42 -1.92 -5.41 3.84
N ALA A 43 -1.52 -6.02 4.95
CA ALA A 43 -0.97 -7.37 4.94
C ALA A 43 -1.99 -8.42 4.45
N ALA A 44 -3.27 -8.31 4.85
CA ALA A 44 -4.35 -9.17 4.39
C ALA A 44 -4.58 -9.05 2.87
N ALA A 45 -4.46 -7.84 2.31
CA ALA A 45 -4.49 -7.59 0.86
C ALA A 45 -3.16 -7.95 0.16
N GLY A 46 -2.15 -8.41 0.90
CA GLY A 46 -0.82 -8.72 0.39
C GLY A 46 0.00 -7.49 -0.01
N ALA A 47 -0.34 -6.28 0.42
CA ALA A 47 0.45 -5.08 0.19
C ALA A 47 1.41 -4.78 1.34
N VAL A 48 2.56 -4.19 1.00
CA VAL A 48 3.51 -3.66 1.97
C VAL A 48 3.12 -2.23 2.32
N LEU A 49 2.86 -1.95 3.60
CA LEU A 49 2.54 -0.60 4.05
C LEU A 49 3.81 0.26 4.17
N LEU A 50 3.82 1.42 3.52
CA LEU A 50 4.87 2.44 3.59
C LEU A 50 4.27 3.75 4.15
N PRO A 51 4.57 4.13 5.41
CA PRO A 51 4.10 5.39 5.96
C PRO A 51 4.79 6.59 5.29
N LYS A 52 4.07 7.69 5.14
CA LYS A 52 4.62 8.99 4.71
C LYS A 52 5.25 9.70 5.92
N PRO A 53 6.40 10.38 5.74
CA PRO A 53 7.22 10.40 4.54
C PRO A 53 7.92 9.04 4.31
N VAL A 54 7.90 8.56 3.06
CA VAL A 54 8.50 7.27 2.71
C VAL A 54 10.01 7.36 2.85
N LYS A 55 10.58 6.59 3.78
CA LYS A 55 12.04 6.55 3.99
C LYS A 55 12.73 5.94 2.76
N PRO A 56 13.78 6.57 2.19
CA PRO A 56 14.47 6.05 1.01
C PRO A 56 15.01 4.62 1.19
N ALA A 57 15.45 4.27 2.40
CA ALA A 57 15.91 2.91 2.71
C ALA A 57 14.79 1.87 2.62
N ALA A 58 13.58 2.21 3.10
CA ALA A 58 12.43 1.32 3.06
C ALA A 58 11.93 1.11 1.62
N LEU A 59 11.88 2.18 0.81
CA LEU A 59 11.55 2.07 -0.60
C LEU A 59 12.58 1.22 -1.36
N LYS A 60 13.88 1.45 -1.10
CA LYS A 60 14.96 0.64 -1.70
C LYS A 60 14.87 -0.84 -1.30
N ALA A 61 14.51 -1.15 -0.05
CA ALA A 61 14.32 -2.53 0.38
C ALA A 61 13.14 -3.20 -0.37
N PHE A 62 12.02 -2.49 -0.51
CA PHE A 62 10.85 -2.96 -1.25
C PHE A 62 11.14 -3.21 -2.75
N LEU A 63 11.93 -2.35 -3.39
CA LEU A 63 12.28 -2.51 -4.82
C LEU A 63 13.28 -3.63 -5.08
N ARG A 64 14.02 -4.09 -4.07
CA ARG A 64 15.08 -5.11 -4.22
C ARG A 64 14.63 -6.53 -3.90
N SER A 65 13.49 -6.71 -3.24
CA SER A 65 12.82 -7.99 -3.00
C SER A 65 11.96 -8.40 -4.19
#